data_AF-A0A8T6P6A9-F1
#
_entry.id   AF-A0A8T6P6A9-F1
#
_cell.length_a   1.000
_cell.length_b   1.000
_cell.length_c   1.000
_cell.angle_alpha   90.00
_cell.angle_beta   90.00
_cell.angle_gamma   90.00
#
_symmetry.space_group_name_H-M   'P 1'
#
loop_
_entity.id
_entity.type
_entity.pdbx_description
1 polymer ?
#
loop_
_entity_poly.entity_id
_entity_poly.type
_entity_poly.pdbx_seq_one_letter_code
_entity_poly.pdbx_strand_id
1 'polypeptide(L)'
;MQPESRTNPSMLVGGVLVAAGMVALLGQFFGGMAGLVWAAMLAFVGAVFAVPYFRNREDWGLLIPAYVFWAVAGLIAALSLGFLQDGAIATYILSAIALPFLTVWAVNRDQWWWLIPSYVLLAVGMMILLVDLRVLINFGIPAYITMATGLPFFVAYAFNRREWWWLIPGGFFSGLAVLFLVLGPAGVFVPVLLIVGGILLLVSQFVPQRREPEPLRGPEADRAPLGSPSMWETPSEPLRGPEADKPRERV
;
A
#
# COMPACT_ATOMS: atom_id res chain seq x y z
N MET A 1 25.44 -50.87 14.60
CA MET A 1 24.86 -49.90 15.55
C MET A 1 25.86 -48.77 15.71
N GLN A 2 25.60 -47.60 15.13
CA GLN A 2 26.45 -46.42 15.32
C GLN A 2 25.94 -45.63 16.52
N PRO A 3 26.82 -45.17 17.43
CA PRO A 3 26.42 -44.40 18.60
C PRO A 3 25.98 -42.99 18.19
N GLU A 4 24.72 -42.63 18.44
CA GLU A 4 24.27 -41.24 18.32
C GLU A 4 25.01 -40.37 19.34
N SER A 5 25.80 -39.42 18.85
CA SER A 5 26.41 -38.39 19.68
C SER A 5 25.31 -37.46 20.21
N ARG A 6 24.87 -37.69 21.45
CA ARG A 6 23.99 -36.75 22.16
C ARG A 6 24.76 -35.47 22.46
N THR A 7 24.67 -34.47 21.59
CA THR A 7 25.14 -33.12 21.89
C THR A 7 24.33 -32.56 23.05
N ASN A 8 24.98 -32.32 24.18
CA ASN A 8 24.34 -31.80 25.39
C ASN A 8 23.90 -30.35 25.16
N PRO A 9 22.59 -30.04 25.23
CA PRO A 9 22.07 -28.69 24.94
C PRO A 9 22.61 -27.63 25.91
N SER A 10 22.97 -28.01 27.14
CA SER A 10 23.55 -27.11 28.14
C SER A 10 24.94 -26.57 27.75
N MET A 11 25.74 -27.36 27.04
CA MET A 11 27.09 -26.97 26.61
C MET A 11 27.02 -25.93 25.48
N LEU A 12 26.05 -26.08 24.57
CA LEU A 12 25.73 -25.09 23.53
C LEU A 12 25.25 -23.77 24.14
N VAL A 13 24.32 -23.83 25.09
CA VAL A 13 23.80 -22.63 25.77
C VAL A 13 24.91 -21.90 26.54
N GLY A 14 25.77 -22.64 27.25
CA GLY A 14 26.91 -22.07 27.98
C GLY A 14 27.90 -21.35 27.07
N GLY A 15 28.24 -21.95 25.92
CA GLY A 15 29.10 -21.31 24.92
C GLY A 15 28.50 -20.02 24.35
N VAL A 16 27.20 -20.02 24.05
CA VAL A 16 26.48 -18.83 23.57
C VAL A 16 26.48 -17.71 24.61
N LEU A 17 26.26 -18.02 25.90
CA LEU A 17 26.32 -17.01 26.97
C LEU A 17 27.71 -16.39 27.12
N VAL A 18 28.77 -17.19 27.06
CA VAL A 18 30.15 -16.69 27.19
C VAL A 18 30.50 -15.78 26.01
N ALA A 19 30.14 -16.19 24.79
CA ALA A 19 30.33 -15.35 23.60
C ALA A 19 29.55 -14.04 23.72
N ALA A 20 28.27 -14.09 24.11
CA ALA A 20 27.45 -12.90 24.32
C ALA A 20 28.04 -11.97 25.40
N GLY A 21 28.55 -12.53 26.50
CA GLY A 21 29.19 -11.77 27.58
C GLY A 21 30.49 -11.08 27.16
N MET A 22 31.35 -11.75 26.39
CA MET A 22 32.56 -11.13 25.84
C MET A 22 32.22 -9.97 24.90
N VAL A 23 31.20 -10.13 24.07
CA VAL A 23 30.76 -9.08 23.13
C VAL A 23 30.18 -7.89 23.89
N ALA A 24 29.40 -8.13 24.96
CA ALA A 24 28.88 -7.07 25.82
C ALA A 24 30.02 -6.28 26.52
N LEU A 25 31.03 -6.97 27.03
CA LEU A 25 32.21 -6.34 27.64
C LEU A 25 33.01 -5.50 26.64
N LEU A 26 33.22 -6.01 25.42
CA LEU A 26 33.84 -5.24 24.34
C LEU A 26 33.02 -3.99 24.02
N GLY A 27 31.70 -4.10 23.93
CA GLY A 27 30.81 -2.96 23.72
C GLY A 27 30.95 -1.87 24.78
N GLN A 28 31.10 -2.25 26.05
CA GLN A 28 31.24 -1.31 27.16
C GLN A 28 32.61 -0.59 27.16
N PHE A 29 33.66 -1.27 26.72
CA PHE A 29 35.01 -0.70 26.66
C PHE A 29 35.18 0.29 25.50
N PHE A 30 34.48 0.07 24.39
CA PHE A 30 34.58 0.87 23.17
C PHE A 30 33.41 1.85 23.00
N GLY A 31 32.93 2.51 24.07
CA GLY A 31 31.65 3.24 24.13
C GLY A 31 31.22 4.14 22.94
N GLY A 32 32.14 4.60 22.08
CA GLY A 32 31.81 5.26 20.79
C GLY A 32 31.87 4.36 19.54
N MET A 33 32.64 3.27 19.53
CA MET A 33 32.75 2.31 18.41
C MET A 33 31.90 1.05 18.59
N ALA A 34 31.26 0.86 19.74
CA ALA A 34 30.45 -0.32 20.03
C ALA A 34 29.43 -0.61 18.92
N GLY A 35 28.76 0.43 18.40
CA GLY A 35 27.84 0.30 17.27
C GLY A 35 28.50 -0.25 15.99
N LEU A 36 29.69 0.22 15.65
CA LEU A 36 30.44 -0.28 14.48
C LEU A 36 30.90 -1.73 14.66
N VAL A 37 31.30 -2.11 15.88
CA VAL A 37 31.65 -3.51 16.19
C VAL A 37 30.43 -4.42 16.00
N TRP A 38 29.27 -4.02 16.53
CA TRP A 38 28.01 -4.75 16.33
C TRP A 38 27.61 -4.83 14.85
N ALA A 39 27.73 -3.73 14.12
CA ALA A 39 27.47 -3.70 12.69
C ALA A 39 28.41 -4.65 11.93
N ALA A 40 29.70 -4.65 12.24
CA ALA A 40 30.68 -5.54 11.62
C ALA A 40 30.39 -7.02 11.92
N MET A 41 30.01 -7.36 13.16
CA MET A 41 29.62 -8.71 13.53
C MET A 41 28.36 -9.16 12.78
N LEU A 42 27.33 -8.33 12.71
CA LEU A 42 26.10 -8.64 11.96
C LEU A 42 26.40 -8.78 10.46
N ALA A 43 27.25 -7.92 9.90
CA ALA A 43 27.69 -8.02 8.52
C ALA A 43 28.41 -9.34 8.23
N PHE A 44 29.27 -9.77 9.16
CA PHE A 44 29.95 -11.06 9.08
C PHE A 44 28.96 -12.24 9.14
N VAL A 45 27.98 -12.20 10.05
CA VAL A 45 26.93 -13.23 10.12
C VAL A 45 26.13 -13.27 8.82
N GLY A 46 25.75 -12.11 8.26
CA GLY A 46 25.09 -12.04 6.96
C GLY A 46 25.94 -12.65 5.83
N ALA A 47 27.26 -12.43 5.85
CA ALA A 47 28.17 -13.05 4.88
C ALA A 47 28.24 -14.57 5.03
N VAL A 48 28.21 -15.11 6.26
CA VAL A 48 28.14 -16.56 6.50
C VAL A 48 26.88 -17.16 5.87
N PHE A 49 25.73 -16.49 5.96
CA PHE A 49 24.49 -16.93 5.28
C PHE A 49 24.55 -16.78 3.75
N ALA A 50 25.30 -15.80 3.23
CA ALA A 50 25.43 -15.58 1.79
C ALA A 50 26.38 -16.59 1.11
N VAL A 51 27.39 -17.12 1.81
CA VAL A 51 28.40 -18.03 1.24
C VAL A 51 27.79 -19.31 0.62
N PRO A 52 26.87 -20.04 1.28
CA PRO A 52 26.21 -21.20 0.69
C PRO A 52 25.49 -20.86 -0.62
N TYR A 53 24.78 -19.72 -0.67
CA TYR A 53 24.07 -19.27 -1.87
C TYR A 53 25.00 -19.05 -3.07
N PHE A 54 26.19 -18.47 -2.85
CA PHE A 54 27.16 -18.29 -3.93
C PHE A 54 27.78 -19.60 -4.43
N ARG A 55 27.76 -20.66 -3.60
CA ARG A 55 28.22 -22.01 -3.99
C ARG A 55 27.13 -22.80 -4.70
N ASN A 56 25.89 -22.74 -4.19
CA ASN A 56 24.73 -23.33 -4.81
C ASN A 56 23.58 -22.32 -4.87
N ARG A 57 23.22 -21.89 -6.09
CA ARG A 57 22.14 -20.92 -6.30
C ARG A 57 20.75 -21.50 -6.01
N GLU A 58 20.63 -22.81 -5.84
CA GLU A 58 19.38 -23.46 -5.42
C GLU A 58 18.99 -23.07 -3.99
N ASP A 59 19.95 -22.69 -3.14
CA ASP A 59 19.72 -22.28 -1.74
C ASP A 59 19.31 -20.80 -1.61
N TRP A 60 18.47 -20.30 -2.52
CA TRP A 60 18.05 -18.90 -2.55
C TRP A 60 17.33 -18.44 -1.26
N GLY A 61 16.74 -19.37 -0.50
CA GLY A 61 16.10 -19.08 0.79
C GLY A 61 17.05 -18.47 1.83
N LEU A 62 18.35 -18.76 1.75
CA LEU A 62 19.36 -18.22 2.68
C LEU A 62 19.72 -16.74 2.40
N LEU A 63 19.37 -16.22 1.22
CA LEU A 63 19.57 -14.81 0.92
C LEU A 63 18.73 -13.90 1.82
N ILE A 64 17.51 -14.31 2.17
CA ILE A 64 16.61 -13.46 2.97
C ILE A 64 17.24 -13.15 4.34
N PRO A 65 17.69 -14.14 5.14
CA PRO A 65 18.45 -13.87 6.35
C PRO A 65 19.69 -13.01 6.13
N ALA A 66 20.48 -13.28 5.07
CA ALA A 66 21.68 -12.51 4.76
C ALA A 66 21.36 -11.02 4.53
N TYR A 67 20.30 -10.73 3.77
CA TYR A 67 19.81 -9.36 3.55
C TYR A 67 19.36 -8.67 4.83
N VAL A 68 18.62 -9.36 5.69
CA VAL A 68 18.18 -8.79 6.97
C VAL A 68 19.39 -8.43 7.83
N PHE A 69 20.38 -9.31 7.94
CA PHE A 69 21.60 -9.03 8.68
C PHE A 69 22.39 -7.85 8.10
N TRP A 70 22.54 -7.76 6.78
CA TRP A 70 23.22 -6.65 6.13
C TRP A 70 22.45 -5.32 6.22
N ALA A 71 21.13 -5.36 6.12
CA ALA A 71 20.27 -4.19 6.32
C ALA A 71 20.40 -3.64 7.75
N VAL A 72 20.32 -4.50 8.76
CA VAL A 72 20.46 -4.09 10.16
C VAL A 72 21.89 -3.62 10.45
N ALA A 73 22.91 -4.33 9.94
CA ALA A 73 24.30 -3.91 10.05
C ALA A 73 24.53 -2.53 9.44
N GLY A 74 24.04 -2.30 8.23
CA GLY A 74 24.16 -1.01 7.55
C GLY A 74 23.41 0.11 8.28
N LEU A 75 22.23 -0.16 8.83
CA LEU A 75 21.48 0.79 9.65
C LEU A 75 22.31 1.22 10.88
N ILE A 76 22.82 0.24 11.64
CA ILE A 76 23.62 0.51 12.84
C ILE A 76 24.89 1.28 12.48
N ALA A 77 25.57 0.89 11.40
CA ALA A 77 26.78 1.57 10.94
C ALA A 77 26.48 3.03 10.56
N ALA A 78 25.44 3.27 9.76
CA ALA A 78 25.10 4.61 9.30
C ALA A 78 24.56 5.51 10.42
N LEU A 79 23.87 4.96 11.42
CA LEU A 79 23.52 5.67 12.66
C LEU A 79 24.78 6.00 13.48
N SER A 80 25.70 5.04 13.65
CA SER A 80 26.95 5.24 14.42
C SER A 80 27.86 6.28 13.79
N LEU A 81 27.86 6.39 12.45
CA LEU A 81 28.62 7.38 11.70
C LEU A 81 27.90 8.74 11.59
N GLY A 82 26.67 8.85 12.09
CA GLY A 82 25.87 10.09 12.03
C GLY A 82 25.36 10.45 10.63
N PHE A 83 25.37 9.51 9.67
CA PHE A 83 24.88 9.72 8.31
C PHE A 83 23.34 9.72 8.22
N LEU A 84 22.68 8.99 9.11
CA LEU A 84 21.23 8.87 9.13
C LEU A 84 20.65 9.74 10.25
N GLN A 85 19.84 10.73 9.88
CA GLN A 85 19.07 11.57 10.80
C GLN A 85 17.61 11.60 10.34
N ASP A 86 16.69 11.68 11.30
CA ASP A 86 15.25 11.91 11.08
C ASP A 86 14.64 11.06 9.95
N GLY A 87 14.12 11.70 8.88
CA GLY A 87 13.45 11.05 7.75
C GLY A 87 14.33 10.10 6.94
N ALA A 88 15.65 10.26 7.01
CA ALA A 88 16.59 9.36 6.32
C ALA A 88 16.55 7.95 6.92
N ILE A 89 16.24 7.79 8.21
CA ILE A 89 16.10 6.47 8.86
C ILE A 89 14.94 5.68 8.25
N ALA A 90 13.78 6.32 8.12
CA ALA A 90 12.61 5.67 7.52
C ALA A 90 12.85 5.34 6.03
N THR A 91 13.49 6.25 5.29
CA THR A 91 13.92 6.03 3.91
C THR A 91 14.83 4.81 3.79
N TYR A 92 15.83 4.71 4.67
CA TYR A 92 16.75 3.59 4.71
C TYR A 92 16.02 2.28 4.99
N ILE A 93 15.18 2.24 6.04
CA ILE A 93 14.47 1.02 6.44
C ILE A 93 13.58 0.52 5.29
N LEU A 94 12.77 1.39 4.69
CA LEU A 94 11.91 1.00 3.57
C LEU A 94 12.70 0.51 2.36
N SER A 95 13.80 1.19 2.04
CA SER A 95 14.68 0.78 0.94
C SER A 95 15.34 -0.57 1.22
N ALA A 96 15.77 -0.80 2.46
CA ALA A 96 16.37 -2.06 2.88
C ALA A 96 15.37 -3.23 2.85
N ILE A 97 14.11 -3.00 3.21
CA ILE A 97 13.03 -3.99 3.08
C ILE A 97 12.68 -4.24 1.60
N ALA A 98 12.86 -3.26 0.72
CA ALA A 98 12.62 -3.43 -0.71
C ALA A 98 13.66 -4.33 -1.42
N LEU A 99 14.91 -4.36 -0.92
CA LEU A 99 16.03 -5.11 -1.49
C LEU A 99 15.81 -6.64 -1.61
N PRO A 100 15.28 -7.37 -0.61
CA PRO A 100 15.04 -8.80 -0.76
C PRO A 100 14.05 -9.09 -1.91
N PHE A 101 12.98 -8.31 -2.05
CA PHE A 101 12.04 -8.46 -3.16
C PHE A 101 12.70 -8.18 -4.52
N LEU A 102 13.52 -7.13 -4.59
CA LEU A 102 14.29 -6.82 -5.80
C LEU A 102 15.26 -7.94 -6.16
N THR A 103 15.85 -8.58 -5.15
CA THR A 103 16.79 -9.68 -5.36
C THR A 103 16.08 -10.94 -5.85
N VAL A 104 14.94 -11.30 -5.26
CA VAL A 104 14.14 -12.44 -5.73
C VAL A 104 13.79 -12.26 -7.21
N TRP A 105 13.35 -11.06 -7.59
CA TRP A 105 13.12 -10.72 -8.99
C TRP A 105 14.39 -10.79 -9.86
N ALA A 106 15.52 -10.29 -9.37
CA ALA A 106 16.78 -10.30 -10.12
C ALA A 106 17.30 -11.73 -10.38
N VAL A 107 17.10 -12.64 -9.41
CA VAL A 107 17.47 -14.06 -9.50
C VAL A 107 16.48 -14.84 -10.37
N ASN A 108 15.18 -14.59 -10.21
CA ASN A 108 14.14 -15.26 -10.97
C ASN A 108 13.22 -14.24 -11.66
N ARG A 109 13.54 -13.96 -12.93
CA ARG A 109 12.82 -12.98 -13.76
C ARG A 109 11.39 -13.40 -14.09
N ASP A 110 11.06 -14.68 -13.97
CA ASP A 110 9.70 -15.18 -14.19
C ASP A 110 8.76 -14.70 -13.08
N GLN A 111 9.30 -14.42 -11.90
CA GLN A 111 8.56 -13.87 -10.75
C GLN A 111 8.54 -12.33 -10.79
N TRP A 112 8.15 -11.77 -11.94
CA TRP A 112 8.08 -10.32 -12.18
C TRP A 112 7.20 -9.56 -11.15
N TRP A 113 6.23 -10.25 -10.56
CA TRP A 113 5.29 -9.69 -9.59
C TRP A 113 5.96 -9.14 -8.32
N TRP A 114 7.14 -9.64 -7.92
CA TRP A 114 7.90 -9.10 -6.78
C TRP A 114 8.46 -7.69 -7.01
N LEU A 115 8.52 -7.25 -8.27
CA LEU A 115 8.93 -5.89 -8.60
C LEU A 115 7.93 -4.86 -8.06
N ILE A 116 6.63 -5.22 -7.99
CA ILE A 116 5.57 -4.32 -7.50
C ILE A 116 5.80 -3.95 -6.03
N PRO A 117 5.86 -4.88 -5.06
CA PRO A 117 6.09 -4.53 -3.66
C PRO A 117 7.45 -3.85 -3.45
N SER A 118 8.51 -4.28 -4.16
CA SER A 118 9.81 -3.62 -4.10
C SER A 118 9.72 -2.15 -4.53
N TYR A 119 9.07 -1.90 -5.67
CA TYR A 119 8.87 -0.55 -6.19
C TYR A 119 8.06 0.31 -5.22
N VAL A 120 6.95 -0.20 -4.68
CA VAL A 120 6.08 0.57 -3.77
C VAL A 120 6.86 0.95 -2.51
N LEU A 121 7.63 0.03 -1.92
CA LEU A 121 8.48 0.33 -0.77
C LEU A 121 9.53 1.39 -1.08
N LEU A 122 10.20 1.30 -2.23
CA LEU A 122 11.16 2.31 -2.68
C LEU A 122 10.50 3.66 -2.94
N ALA A 123 9.31 3.69 -3.55
CA ALA A 123 8.56 4.90 -3.78
C ALA A 123 8.16 5.58 -2.46
N VAL A 124 7.67 4.82 -1.47
CA VAL A 124 7.36 5.36 -0.14
C VAL A 124 8.62 5.86 0.56
N GLY A 125 9.73 5.12 0.51
CA GLY A 125 11.01 5.57 1.07
C GLY A 125 11.46 6.88 0.43
N MET A 126 11.42 6.95 -0.90
CA MET A 126 11.75 8.15 -1.67
C MET A 126 10.81 9.32 -1.36
N MET A 127 9.52 9.06 -1.17
CA MET A 127 8.55 10.07 -0.72
C MET A 127 8.98 10.69 0.62
N ILE A 128 9.32 9.86 1.60
CA ILE A 128 9.74 10.36 2.93
C ILE A 128 10.98 11.23 2.80
N LEU A 129 11.98 10.79 2.02
CA LEU A 129 13.17 11.60 1.74
C LEU A 129 12.82 12.94 1.09
N LEU A 130 11.91 12.96 0.11
CA LEU A 130 11.50 14.18 -0.58
C LEU A 130 10.72 15.13 0.34
N VAL A 131 9.93 14.59 1.26
CA VAL A 131 9.22 15.38 2.28
C VAL A 131 10.22 16.01 3.24
N ASP A 132 11.21 15.25 3.70
CA ASP A 132 12.26 15.71 4.60
C ASP A 132 13.11 16.83 3.95
N LEU A 133 13.46 16.66 2.68
CA LEU A 133 14.12 17.68 1.86
C LEU A 133 13.21 18.88 1.49
N ARG A 134 11.96 18.90 1.95
CA ARG A 134 10.94 19.92 1.66
C ARG A 134 10.67 20.12 0.16
N VAL A 135 11.02 19.13 -0.67
CA VAL A 135 10.70 19.11 -2.11
C VAL A 135 9.23 18.80 -2.30
N LEU A 136 8.67 17.92 -1.45
CA LEU A 136 7.30 17.48 -1.55
C LEU A 136 6.47 18.01 -0.38
N ILE A 137 5.57 18.93 -0.67
CA ILE A 137 4.75 19.65 0.33
C ILE A 137 3.26 19.57 -0.01
N ASN A 138 2.42 19.63 1.03
CA ASN A 138 0.95 19.70 0.91
C ASN A 138 0.39 18.61 -0.03
N PHE A 139 -0.32 19.03 -1.09
CA PHE A 139 -0.92 18.15 -2.09
C PHE A 139 0.08 17.44 -3.00
N GLY A 140 1.36 17.85 -2.99
CA GLY A 140 2.42 17.11 -3.67
C GLY A 140 2.58 15.70 -3.12
N ILE A 141 2.41 15.51 -1.80
CA ILE A 141 2.54 14.21 -1.13
C ILE A 141 1.53 13.19 -1.67
N PRO A 142 0.19 13.44 -1.60
CA PRO A 142 -0.80 12.52 -2.15
C PRO A 142 -0.67 12.38 -3.67
N ALA A 143 -0.32 13.44 -4.41
CA ALA A 143 -0.09 13.35 -5.85
C ALA A 143 1.06 12.40 -6.19
N TYR A 144 2.20 12.52 -5.50
CA TYR A 144 3.36 11.67 -5.70
C TYR A 144 3.05 10.20 -5.40
N ILE A 145 2.52 9.89 -4.21
CA ILE A 145 2.31 8.50 -3.83
C ILE A 145 1.27 7.82 -4.72
N THR A 146 0.23 8.55 -5.11
CA THR A 146 -0.79 8.04 -6.03
C THR A 146 -0.20 7.81 -7.42
N MET A 147 0.62 8.72 -7.93
CA MET A 147 1.31 8.56 -9.22
C MET A 147 2.27 7.37 -9.19
N ALA A 148 3.10 7.31 -8.15
CA ALA A 148 4.07 6.24 -7.98
C ALA A 148 3.35 4.88 -7.89
N THR A 149 2.26 4.76 -7.15
CA THR A 149 1.45 3.53 -7.08
C THR A 149 0.88 3.12 -8.44
N GLY A 150 0.58 4.07 -9.32
CA GLY A 150 0.16 3.81 -10.70
C GLY A 150 1.30 3.27 -11.60
N LEU A 151 2.56 3.64 -11.33
CA LEU A 151 3.68 3.37 -12.22
C LEU A 151 3.97 1.87 -12.47
N PRO A 152 3.95 0.97 -11.46
CA PRO A 152 4.14 -0.47 -11.66
C PRO A 152 3.19 -1.06 -12.70
N PHE A 153 1.97 -0.54 -12.79
CA PHE A 153 0.97 -1.02 -13.75
C PHE A 153 1.30 -0.62 -15.19
N PHE A 154 1.82 0.60 -15.40
CA PHE A 154 2.32 1.00 -16.72
C PHE A 154 3.55 0.20 -17.12
N VAL A 155 4.44 -0.09 -16.16
CA VAL A 155 5.60 -0.95 -16.38
C VAL A 155 5.16 -2.37 -16.74
N ALA A 156 4.21 -2.94 -16.03
CA ALA A 156 3.63 -4.25 -16.33
C ALA A 156 2.99 -4.28 -17.73
N TYR A 157 2.22 -3.25 -18.09
CA TYR A 157 1.66 -3.10 -19.43
C TYR A 157 2.75 -2.99 -20.51
N ALA A 158 3.84 -2.28 -20.23
CA ALA A 158 4.95 -2.14 -21.17
C ALA A 158 5.64 -3.48 -21.46
N PHE A 159 5.77 -4.35 -20.45
CA PHE A 159 6.31 -5.71 -20.60
C PHE A 159 5.34 -6.67 -21.30
N ASN A 160 4.04 -6.56 -21.05
CA ASN A 160 3.03 -7.43 -21.67
C ASN A 160 1.87 -6.62 -22.25
N ARG A 161 2.10 -6.01 -23.42
CA ARG A 161 1.12 -5.16 -24.11
C ARG A 161 -0.18 -5.88 -24.50
N ARG A 162 -0.17 -7.21 -24.52
CA ARG A 162 -1.35 -8.04 -24.80
C ARG A 162 -2.35 -7.97 -23.65
N GLU A 163 -1.89 -7.67 -22.44
CA GLU A 163 -2.71 -7.53 -21.25
C GLU A 163 -3.09 -6.06 -21.02
N TRP A 164 -4.03 -5.55 -21.82
CA TRP A 164 -4.56 -4.19 -21.70
C TRP A 164 -5.01 -3.81 -20.28
N TRP A 165 -5.49 -4.79 -19.51
CA TRP A 165 -6.19 -4.56 -18.25
C TRP A 165 -5.34 -3.80 -17.22
N TRP A 166 -4.01 -3.89 -17.29
CA TRP A 166 -3.07 -3.13 -16.46
C TRP A 166 -3.17 -1.60 -16.65
N LEU A 167 -3.61 -1.12 -17.82
CA LEU A 167 -3.80 0.32 -18.05
C LEU A 167 -4.94 0.92 -17.23
N ILE A 168 -5.94 0.14 -16.86
CA ILE A 168 -7.10 0.62 -16.11
C ILE A 168 -6.69 1.12 -14.71
N PRO A 169 -6.03 0.30 -13.85
CA PRO A 169 -5.58 0.78 -12.55
C PRO A 169 -4.49 1.85 -12.70
N GLY A 170 -3.52 1.67 -13.61
CA GLY A 170 -2.47 2.66 -13.85
C GLY A 170 -3.04 4.03 -14.24
N GLY A 171 -3.97 4.05 -15.21
CA GLY A 171 -4.64 5.25 -15.67
C GLY A 171 -5.50 5.90 -14.59
N PHE A 172 -6.21 5.12 -13.79
CA PHE A 172 -6.99 5.63 -12.65
C PHE A 172 -6.09 6.34 -11.63
N PHE A 173 -5.00 5.68 -11.20
CA PHE A 173 -4.06 6.26 -10.23
C PHE A 173 -3.36 7.50 -10.79
N SER A 174 -2.90 7.47 -12.05
CA SER A 174 -2.33 8.66 -12.69
C SER A 174 -3.33 9.80 -12.83
N GLY A 175 -4.58 9.49 -13.18
CA GLY A 175 -5.66 10.48 -13.27
C GLY A 175 -5.92 11.15 -11.92
N LEU A 176 -6.00 10.36 -10.84
CA LEU A 176 -6.12 10.89 -9.47
C LEU A 176 -4.89 11.72 -9.05
N ALA A 177 -3.69 11.29 -9.40
CA ALA A 177 -2.47 12.03 -9.10
C ALA A 177 -2.45 13.41 -9.79
N VAL A 178 -2.82 13.46 -11.07
CA VAL A 178 -2.99 14.72 -11.81
C VAL A 178 -4.09 15.56 -11.18
N LEU A 179 -5.19 14.94 -10.76
CA LEU A 179 -6.28 15.62 -10.07
C LEU A 179 -5.81 16.27 -8.76
N PHE A 180 -5.04 15.57 -7.93
CA PHE A 180 -4.44 16.13 -6.72
C PHE A 180 -3.49 17.30 -7.02
N LEU A 181 -2.73 17.21 -8.11
CA LEU A 181 -1.80 18.27 -8.50
C LEU A 181 -2.53 19.53 -8.99
N VAL A 182 -3.60 19.36 -9.77
CA VAL A 182 -4.40 20.46 -10.34
C VAL A 182 -5.34 21.07 -9.30
N LEU A 183 -6.07 20.24 -8.57
CA LEU A 183 -7.03 20.69 -7.57
C LEU A 183 -6.38 21.00 -6.23
N GLY A 184 -5.16 20.53 -5.96
CA GLY A 184 -4.50 20.75 -4.68
C GLY A 184 -4.45 22.23 -4.27
N PRO A 185 -3.92 23.13 -5.11
CA PRO A 185 -3.95 24.57 -4.84
C PRO A 185 -5.38 25.12 -4.68
N ALA A 186 -6.34 24.52 -5.38
CA ALA A 186 -7.75 24.87 -5.30
C ALA A 186 -8.52 24.14 -4.18
N GLY A 187 -7.85 23.29 -3.39
CA GLY A 187 -8.47 22.38 -2.45
C GLY A 187 -9.16 23.06 -1.29
N VAL A 188 -8.87 24.35 -1.05
CA VAL A 188 -9.60 25.20 -0.10
C VAL A 188 -10.98 25.58 -0.64
N PHE A 189 -11.15 25.72 -1.96
CA PHE A 189 -12.42 26.13 -2.54
C PHE A 189 -13.50 25.07 -2.42
N VAL A 190 -13.16 23.78 -2.43
CA VAL A 190 -14.17 22.71 -2.33
C VAL A 190 -14.84 22.70 -0.95
N PRO A 191 -14.12 22.67 0.20
CA PRO A 191 -14.71 22.83 1.52
C PRO A 191 -15.45 24.16 1.67
N VAL A 192 -14.90 25.27 1.16
CA VAL A 192 -15.56 26.59 1.22
C VAL A 192 -16.88 26.57 0.46
N LEU A 193 -16.92 26.02 -0.76
CA LEU A 193 -18.15 25.90 -1.54
C LEU A 193 -19.17 24.95 -0.88
N LEU A 194 -18.70 23.85 -0.27
CA LEU A 194 -19.55 22.95 0.51
C LEU A 194 -20.14 23.65 1.75
N ILE A 195 -19.34 24.44 2.46
CA ILE A 195 -19.79 25.23 3.61
C ILE A 195 -20.79 26.29 3.15
N VAL A 196 -20.50 27.05 2.09
CA VAL A 196 -21.40 28.07 1.53
C VAL A 196 -22.70 27.44 1.03
N GLY A 197 -22.62 26.33 0.28
CA GLY A 197 -23.78 25.59 -0.19
C GLY A 197 -24.62 25.01 0.95
N GLY A 198 -23.96 24.50 1.99
CA GLY A 198 -24.61 24.05 3.22
C GLY A 198 -25.34 25.17 3.96
N ILE A 199 -24.71 26.35 4.09
CA ILE A 199 -25.34 27.55 4.67
C ILE A 199 -26.55 27.98 3.84
N LEU A 200 -26.44 28.02 2.51
CA LEU A 200 -27.55 28.37 1.62
C LEU A 200 -28.72 27.39 1.74
N LEU A 201 -28.44 26.09 1.83
CA LEU A 201 -29.45 25.07 2.10
C LEU A 201 -30.12 25.30 3.46
N LEU A 202 -29.35 25.58 4.50
CA LEU A 202 -29.87 25.86 5.84
C LEU A 202 -30.81 27.07 5.84
N VAL A 203 -30.38 28.17 5.21
CA VAL A 203 -31.19 29.39 5.08
C VAL A 203 -32.46 29.12 4.27
N SER A 204 -32.37 28.32 3.19
CA SER A 204 -33.52 27.96 2.38
C SER A 204 -34.58 27.16 3.16
N GLN A 205 -34.19 26.42 4.21
CA GLN A 205 -35.15 25.72 5.08
C GLN A 205 -35.92 26.66 6.01
N PHE A 206 -35.36 27.83 6.34
CA PHE A 206 -36.06 28.86 7.12
C PHE A 206 -36.92 29.78 6.27
N VAL A 207 -36.81 29.70 4.93
CA VAL A 207 -37.75 30.38 4.04
C VAL A 207 -39.08 29.61 4.12
N PRO A 208 -40.16 30.20 4.63
CA PRO A 208 -41.44 29.53 4.72
C PRO A 208 -41.83 29.08 3.31
N GLN A 209 -41.88 27.77 3.06
CA GLN A 209 -42.56 27.26 1.89
C GLN A 209 -43.95 27.85 1.93
N ARG A 210 -44.29 28.65 0.91
CA ARG A 210 -45.67 29.07 0.69
C ARG A 210 -46.46 27.78 0.64
N ARG A 211 -47.20 27.49 1.70
CA ARG A 211 -48.15 26.38 1.72
C ARG A 211 -48.97 26.59 0.47
N GLU A 212 -48.82 25.68 -0.49
CA GLU A 212 -49.77 25.65 -1.59
C GLU A 212 -51.15 25.58 -0.95
N PRO A 213 -52.11 26.39 -1.42
CA PRO A 213 -53.45 26.38 -0.87
C PRO A 213 -53.92 24.94 -0.87
N GLU A 214 -54.20 24.45 0.33
CA GLU A 214 -54.62 23.08 0.60
C GLU A 214 -55.68 22.71 -0.45
N PRO A 215 -55.46 21.65 -1.26
CA PRO A 215 -56.45 21.26 -2.26
C PRO A 215 -57.76 21.07 -1.51
N LEU A 216 -58.79 21.82 -1.93
CA LEU A 216 -60.11 21.92 -1.32
C LEU A 216 -60.65 20.52 -0.99
N ARG A 217 -60.31 19.97 0.18
CA ARG A 217 -60.90 18.74 0.74
C ARG A 217 -62.19 19.13 1.46
N GLY A 218 -63.05 19.82 0.73
CA GLY A 218 -64.44 20.03 1.09
C GLY A 218 -65.32 19.09 0.28
N PRO A 219 -66.62 18.98 0.62
CA PRO A 219 -67.63 18.23 -0.14
C PRO A 219 -67.75 18.62 -1.64
N GLU A 220 -67.07 19.68 -2.05
CA GLU A 220 -67.00 20.18 -3.42
C GLU A 220 -65.99 19.43 -4.30
N ALA A 221 -65.00 18.71 -3.73
CA ALA A 221 -64.06 17.89 -4.50
C ALA A 221 -64.66 16.58 -5.02
N ASP A 222 -65.76 16.11 -4.43
CA ASP A 222 -66.51 14.94 -4.90
C ASP A 222 -67.51 15.28 -6.03
N ARG A 223 -67.63 16.56 -6.43
CA ARG A 223 -68.33 16.92 -7.67
C ARG A 223 -67.42 16.60 -8.85
N ALA A 224 -67.42 15.33 -9.24
CA ALA A 224 -66.81 14.86 -10.47
C ALA A 224 -67.27 15.76 -11.65
N PRO A 225 -66.37 16.16 -12.57
CA PRO A 225 -66.79 16.75 -13.83
C PRO A 225 -67.66 15.72 -14.55
N LEU A 226 -68.97 15.98 -14.61
CA LEU A 226 -69.91 15.22 -15.42
C LEU A 226 -69.55 15.45 -16.90
N GLY A 227 -68.56 14.74 -17.42
CA GLY A 227 -68.19 14.87 -18.83
C GLY A 227 -66.77 14.51 -19.27
N SER A 228 -66.05 13.59 -18.62
CA SER A 228 -64.87 12.98 -19.28
C SER A 228 -65.26 11.62 -19.89
N PRO A 229 -65.23 11.47 -21.23
CA PRO A 229 -65.44 10.18 -21.87
C PRO A 229 -64.39 9.17 -21.40
N SER A 230 -64.87 8.00 -21.00
CA SER A 230 -64.10 6.78 -20.77
C SER A 230 -63.19 6.47 -21.96
N MET A 231 -61.91 6.84 -21.87
CA MET A 231 -60.93 6.56 -22.93
C MET A 231 -59.56 6.27 -22.34
N TRP A 232 -59.43 5.20 -21.55
CA TRP A 232 -58.28 4.30 -21.56
C TRP A 232 -58.55 3.13 -20.62
N GLU A 233 -59.31 2.16 -21.10
CA GLU A 233 -59.05 0.78 -20.70
C GLU A 233 -57.66 0.43 -21.24
N THR A 234 -56.63 0.45 -20.40
CA THR A 234 -55.39 -0.25 -20.71
C THR A 234 -55.64 -1.74 -20.53
N PRO A 235 -55.47 -2.57 -21.59
CA PRO A 235 -55.64 -4.02 -21.47
C PRO A 235 -54.66 -4.57 -20.43
N SER A 236 -55.19 -5.27 -19.43
CA SER A 236 -54.40 -6.09 -18.52
C SER A 236 -53.73 -7.20 -19.32
N GLU A 237 -52.44 -7.07 -19.59
CA GLU A 237 -51.62 -8.11 -20.20
C GLU A 237 -51.53 -9.32 -19.24
N PRO A 238 -51.98 -10.52 -19.66
CA PRO A 238 -51.92 -11.70 -18.83
C PRO A 238 -50.56 -12.41 -18.97
N LEU A 239 -49.90 -12.62 -17.82
CA LEU A 239 -49.11 -13.80 -17.43
C LEU A 239 -48.26 -14.51 -18.51
N ARG A 240 -46.93 -14.40 -18.41
CA ARG A 240 -46.01 -15.53 -18.71
C ARG A 240 -45.29 -15.97 -17.44
N GLY A 241 -45.61 -17.20 -17.04
CA GLY A 241 -45.02 -17.93 -15.92
C GLY A 241 -43.62 -18.52 -16.22
N PRO A 242 -43.16 -19.43 -15.35
CA PRO A 242 -41.75 -19.78 -15.16
C PRO A 242 -41.27 -20.92 -16.06
N GLU A 243 -40.16 -20.71 -16.78
CA GLU A 243 -39.53 -21.70 -17.67
C GLU A 243 -38.07 -21.24 -17.91
N ALA A 244 -37.00 -22.03 -17.82
CA ALA A 244 -36.83 -23.41 -17.41
C ALA A 244 -35.39 -23.59 -16.87
N ASP A 245 -35.30 -24.53 -15.95
CA ASP A 245 -34.25 -25.52 -15.78
C ASP A 245 -33.16 -25.55 -16.88
N LYS A 246 -31.89 -25.38 -16.49
CA LYS A 246 -30.75 -25.86 -17.28
C LYS A 246 -29.85 -26.78 -16.46
N PRO A 247 -29.32 -27.85 -17.07
CA PRO A 247 -28.85 -29.03 -16.37
C PRO A 247 -27.42 -28.88 -15.86
N ARG A 248 -27.13 -29.67 -14.82
CA ARG A 248 -25.81 -30.04 -14.35
C ARG A 248 -24.97 -30.64 -15.49
N GLU A 249 -23.79 -30.08 -15.75
CA GLU A 249 -22.70 -30.86 -16.34
C GLU A 249 -21.65 -31.15 -15.26
N ARG A 250 -21.52 -32.44 -14.98
CA ARG A 250 -20.34 -33.06 -14.39
C ARG A 250 -19.32 -33.20 -15.52
N VAL A 251 -18.04 -32.88 -15.28
CA VAL A 251 -16.86 -33.77 -15.37
C VAL A 251 -15.73 -33.07 -14.63
#